data_AF-A0A537HYH1-F1
#
_entry.id   AF-A0A537HYH1-F1
#
_cell.length_a   1.000
_cell.length_b   1.000
_cell.length_c   1.000
_cell.angle_alpha   90.00
_cell.angle_beta   90.00
_cell.angle_gamma   90.00
#
_symmetry.space_group_name_H-M   'P 1'
#
loop_
_entity.id
_entity.type
_entity.pdbx_description
1 polymer ?
#
loop_
_entity_poly.entity_id
_entity_poly.type
_entity_poly.pdbx_seq_one_letter_code
_entity_poly.pdbx_strand_id
1 'polypeptide(L)'
;MRASFYEKRIRSFDKLMSELRRLDSDSGVRVVGSYFKRECFAFLTRSGGVYTVMIYERKDRRATALGARILSREFKSVDYLGGFLRQIARKEVKAYVY
;
A
#
# COMPACT_ATOMS: atom_id res chain seq x y z
N MET A 1 21.33 -10.39 -8.45
CA MET A 1 20.01 -10.68 -9.09
C MET A 1 19.20 -9.40 -9.08
N ARG A 2 19.00 -8.74 -10.24
CA ARG A 2 18.15 -7.55 -10.34
C ARG A 2 16.71 -8.02 -10.46
N ALA A 3 15.95 -7.97 -9.36
CA ALA A 3 14.50 -8.05 -9.43
C ALA A 3 14.02 -6.77 -10.15
N SER A 4 13.68 -6.91 -11.42
CA SER A 4 13.13 -5.82 -12.22
C SER A 4 11.66 -5.64 -11.84
N PHE A 5 11.43 -5.13 -10.63
CA PHE A 5 10.11 -4.75 -10.16
C PHE A 5 9.55 -3.68 -11.11
N TYR A 6 8.47 -4.01 -11.81
CA TYR A 6 7.81 -3.09 -12.73
C TYR A 6 7.14 -2.00 -11.90
N GLU A 7 7.84 -0.90 -11.61
CA GLU A 7 7.33 0.19 -10.77
C GLU A 7 6.21 0.95 -11.51
N LYS A 8 5.01 0.36 -11.53
CA LYS A 8 3.84 0.94 -12.17
C LYS A 8 3.21 1.95 -11.21
N ARG A 9 3.32 3.24 -11.55
CA ARG A 9 2.73 4.31 -10.76
C ARG A 9 1.21 4.37 -10.96
N ILE A 10 0.46 4.14 -9.89
CA ILE A 10 -0.99 4.27 -9.81
C ILE A 10 -1.34 5.68 -9.31
N ARG A 11 -2.22 6.38 -10.03
CA ARG A 11 -2.61 7.77 -9.75
C ARG A 11 -4.08 7.95 -9.31
N SER A 12 -4.89 6.91 -9.37
CA SER A 12 -6.30 6.95 -8.93
C SER A 12 -6.64 5.81 -7.99
N PHE A 13 -7.62 6.04 -7.12
CA PHE A 13 -8.08 5.05 -6.15
C PHE A 13 -8.71 3.83 -6.83
N ASP A 14 -9.50 4.03 -7.88
CA ASP A 14 -10.14 2.92 -8.60
C ASP A 14 -9.11 2.00 -9.28
N LYS A 15 -8.04 2.59 -9.82
CA LYS A 15 -6.91 1.80 -10.35
C LYS A 15 -6.22 1.04 -9.24
N LEU A 16 -6.00 1.65 -8.07
CA LEU A 16 -5.43 0.95 -6.91
C LEU A 16 -6.28 -0.26 -6.52
N MET A 17 -7.61 -0.10 -6.45
CA MET A 17 -8.51 -1.21 -6.14
C MET A 17 -8.48 -2.32 -7.20
N SER A 18 -8.39 -1.94 -8.48
CA SER A 18 -8.27 -2.91 -9.58
C SER A 18 -6.96 -3.72 -9.50
N GLU A 19 -5.83 -3.07 -9.21
CA GLU A 19 -4.54 -3.74 -9.03
C GLU A 19 -4.57 -4.66 -7.81
N LEU A 20 -5.17 -4.24 -6.69
CA LEU A 20 -5.30 -5.09 -5.50
C LEU A 20 -6.12 -6.36 -5.77
N ARG A 21 -7.22 -6.26 -6.54
CA ARG A 21 -8.03 -7.43 -6.92
C ARG A 21 -7.24 -8.46 -7.75
N ARG A 22 -6.25 -7.99 -8.50
CA ARG A 22 -5.36 -8.79 -9.37
C ARG A 22 -4.01 -9.08 -8.71
N LEU A 23 -3.83 -8.75 -7.43
CA LEU A 23 -2.55 -8.91 -6.77
C LEU A 23 -2.25 -10.40 -6.58
N ASP A 24 -1.16 -10.85 -7.20
CA ASP A 24 -0.62 -12.20 -7.05
C ASP A 24 0.10 -12.37 -5.71
N SER A 25 0.37 -13.63 -5.34
CA SER A 25 0.95 -13.95 -4.02
C SER A 25 2.37 -13.42 -3.81
N ASP A 26 3.12 -13.25 -4.91
CA ASP A 26 4.50 -12.75 -4.89
C ASP A 26 4.59 -11.24 -5.16
N SER A 27 3.45 -10.57 -5.31
CA SER A 27 3.34 -9.15 -5.67
C SER A 27 2.89 -8.30 -4.49
N GLY A 28 3.38 -7.06 -4.45
CA GLY A 28 3.04 -6.07 -3.43
C GLY A 28 2.63 -4.73 -4.02
N VAL A 29 1.87 -3.96 -3.24
CA VAL A 29 1.58 -2.55 -3.54
C VAL A 29 2.05 -1.68 -2.41
N ARG A 30 2.83 -0.64 -2.71
CA ARG A 30 3.19 0.42 -1.76
C ARG A 30 2.37 1.66 -2.04
N VAL A 31 1.61 2.15 -1.07
CA VAL A 31 0.84 3.40 -1.13
C VAL A 31 1.50 4.45 -0.25
N VAL A 32 1.68 5.66 -0.77
CA VAL A 32 2.09 6.83 0.02
C VAL A 32 0.84 7.52 0.55
N GLY A 33 0.74 7.64 1.87
CA GLY A 33 -0.45 8.13 2.55
C GLY A 33 -0.17 9.03 3.75
N SER A 34 -1.21 9.25 4.53
CA SER A 34 -1.15 9.87 5.86
C SER A 34 -1.96 9.03 6.83
N TYR A 35 -1.40 8.69 7.97
CA TYR A 35 -2.12 7.98 9.04
C TYR A 35 -1.85 8.69 10.36
N PHE A 36 -2.91 9.03 11.11
CA PHE A 36 -2.83 9.87 12.31
C PHE A 36 -1.98 11.15 12.13
N LYS A 37 -2.18 11.85 11.01
CA LYS A 37 -1.45 13.09 10.62
C LYS A 37 0.06 12.90 10.35
N ARG A 38 0.57 11.66 10.32
CA ARG A 38 1.96 11.35 9.97
C ARG A 38 2.06 10.85 8.53
N GLU A 39 3.09 11.27 7.80
CA GLU A 39 3.37 10.69 6.49
C GLU A 39 3.73 9.21 6.67
N CYS A 40 3.16 8.33 5.85
CA CYS A 40 3.37 6.89 5.99
C CYS A 40 3.47 6.18 4.63
N PHE A 41 4.11 5.02 4.67
CA PHE A 41 4.01 4.01 3.62
C PHE A 41 3.07 2.91 4.09
N ALA A 42 2.07 2.60 3.29
CA ALA A 42 1.25 1.41 3.46
C ALA A 42 1.69 0.35 2.44
N PHE A 43 2.13 -0.80 2.91
CA PHE A 43 2.49 -1.96 2.10
C PHE A 43 1.35 -2.94 2.13
N LEU A 44 0.91 -3.34 0.95
CA LEU A 44 -0.17 -4.28 0.73
C LEU A 44 0.38 -5.53 0.05
N THR A 45 0.06 -6.67 0.60
CA THR A 45 0.32 -7.98 -0.01
C THR A 45 -0.95 -8.82 0.05
N ARG A 46 -1.02 -9.88 -0.74
CA ARG A 46 -2.11 -10.84 -0.70
C ARG A 46 -1.53 -12.25 -0.66
N SER A 47 -1.97 -13.09 0.27
CA SER A 47 -1.58 -14.49 0.32
C SER A 47 -2.72 -15.32 0.87
N GLY A 48 -2.95 -16.52 0.32
CA GLY A 48 -4.03 -17.41 0.77
C GLY A 48 -5.43 -16.76 0.75
N GLY A 49 -5.68 -15.81 -0.15
CA GLY A 49 -6.93 -15.06 -0.22
C GLY A 49 -7.09 -13.94 0.82
N VAL A 50 -6.11 -13.73 1.70
CA VAL A 50 -6.09 -12.67 2.72
C VAL A 50 -5.21 -11.52 2.24
N TYR A 51 -5.72 -10.29 2.37
CA TYR A 51 -4.94 -9.08 2.15
C TYR A 51 -4.29 -8.63 3.46
N THR A 52 -3.01 -8.33 3.45
CA THR A 52 -2.29 -7.77 4.59
C THR A 52 -1.89 -6.34 4.30
N VAL A 53 -2.15 -5.43 5.24
CA VAL A 53 -1.68 -4.04 5.19
C VAL A 53 -0.74 -3.80 6.35
N MET A 54 0.48 -3.38 6.03
CA MET A 54 1.45 -2.90 7.01
C MET A 54 1.71 -1.41 6.79
N ILE A 55 1.55 -0.61 7.83
CA ILE A 55 1.81 0.83 7.80
C ILE A 55 3.10 1.12 8.54
N TYR A 56 4.01 1.82 7.88
CA TYR A 56 5.25 2.31 8.44
C TYR A 56 5.29 3.83 8.37
N GLU A 57 5.86 4.46 9.38
CA GLU A 57 6.16 5.89 9.35
C GLU A 57 7.14 6.19 8.22
N ARG A 58 6.94 7.33 7.58
CA ARG A 58 7.90 7.88 6.61
C ARG A 58 8.70 8.98 7.30
N LYS A 59 9.98 8.70 7.58
CA LYS A 59 10.86 9.62 8.33
C LYS A 59 11.16 10.93 7.60
N ASP A 60 11.22 10.93 6.27
CA ASP A 60 11.42 12.13 5.45
C ASP A 60 10.77 11.98 4.06
N ARG A 61 10.42 13.11 3.44
CA ARG A 61 9.94 13.22 2.05
C ARG A 61 10.96 12.66 1.05
N ARG A 62 12.26 12.65 1.37
CA ARG A 62 13.31 12.01 0.56
C ARG A 62 13.75 10.65 1.07
N ALA A 63 13.31 10.22 2.26
CA ALA A 63 13.73 8.96 2.83
C ALA A 63 13.15 7.76 2.06
N THR A 64 14.05 6.89 1.62
CA THR A 64 13.80 5.50 1.23
C THR A 64 13.69 4.59 2.46
N ALA A 65 14.21 5.01 3.61
CA ALA A 65 14.22 4.25 4.85
C ALA A 65 12.86 4.30 5.56
N LEU A 66 12.40 3.12 6.00
CA LEU A 66 11.18 2.98 6.81
C LEU A 66 11.43 3.47 8.24
N GLY A 67 10.45 4.16 8.81
CA GLY A 67 10.36 4.44 10.23
C GLY A 67 9.77 3.27 11.01
N ALA A 68 9.21 3.57 12.19
CA ALA A 68 8.57 2.55 13.01
C ALA A 68 7.32 1.97 12.30
N ARG A 69 7.05 0.67 12.53
CA ARG A 69 5.78 0.06 12.13
C ARG A 69 4.67 0.64 13.00
N ILE A 70 3.68 1.27 12.37
CA ILE A 70 2.53 1.87 13.03
C ILE A 70 1.40 0.85 13.17
N LEU A 71 1.17 0.03 12.15
CA LEU A 71 0.05 -0.92 12.11
C LEU A 71 0.40 -2.15 11.26
N SER A 72 -0.16 -3.30 11.65
CA SER A 72 -0.29 -4.48 10.79
C SER A 72 -1.73 -4.99 10.92
N ARG A 73 -2.43 -5.14 9.79
CA ARG A 73 -3.84 -5.57 9.79
C ARG A 73 -4.17 -6.41 8.56
N GLU A 74 -4.98 -7.43 8.78
CA GLU A 74 -5.47 -8.32 7.73
C GLU A 74 -6.91 -8.00 7.33
N PHE A 75 -7.23 -8.27 6.07
CA PHE A 75 -8.54 -8.08 5.47
C PHE A 75 -8.88 -9.28 4.59
N LYS A 76 -10.04 -9.89 4.81
CA LYS A 76 -10.55 -10.98 3.95
C LYS A 76 -11.37 -10.47 2.76
N SER A 77 -11.77 -9.19 2.78
CA SER A 77 -12.52 -8.55 1.71
C SER A 77 -11.77 -7.35 1.17
N VAL A 78 -11.71 -7.27 -0.16
CA VAL A 78 -11.12 -6.13 -0.86
C VAL A 78 -11.93 -4.85 -0.66
N ASP A 79 -13.23 -4.95 -0.37
CA ASP A 79 -14.08 -3.78 -0.16
C ASP A 79 -13.84 -3.16 1.24
N TYR A 80 -13.68 -4.00 2.28
CA TYR A 80 -13.26 -3.51 3.60
C TYR A 80 -11.85 -2.92 3.58
N LEU A 81 -10.94 -3.57 2.84
CA LEU A 81 -9.61 -3.01 2.57
C LEU A 81 -9.73 -1.64 1.88
N GLY A 82 -10.60 -1.51 0.88
CA GLY A 82 -10.86 -0.25 0.19
C GLY A 82 -11.36 0.85 1.13
N GLY A 83 -12.32 0.53 2.01
CA GLY A 83 -12.80 1.47 3.03
C GLY A 83 -11.67 1.97 3.94
N PHE A 84 -10.80 1.07 4.38
CA PHE A 84 -9.63 1.41 5.18
C PHE A 84 -8.62 2.29 4.40
N LEU A 85 -8.31 1.93 3.16
CA LEU A 85 -7.37 2.68 2.33
C LEU A 85 -7.87 4.10 2.01
N ARG A 86 -9.18 4.32 1.88
CA ARG A 86 -9.73 5.68 1.71
C ARG A 86 -9.42 6.61 2.89
N GLN A 87 -9.23 6.05 4.09
CA GLN A 87 -8.89 6.84 5.29
C GLN A 87 -7.40 7.23 5.31
N ILE A 88 -6.55 6.50 4.59
CA ILE A 88 -5.09 6.64 4.63
C ILE A 88 -4.53 7.31 3.36
N ALA A 89 -5.14 7.01 2.22
CA ALA A 89 -4.70 7.54 0.94
C ALA A 89 -4.93 9.05 0.89
N ARG A 90 -3.93 9.78 0.36
CA ARG A 90 -4.09 11.21 0.06
C ARG A 90 -5.05 11.38 -1.13
N LYS A 91 -5.58 12.61 -1.28
CA LYS A 91 -6.45 13.00 -2.41
C LYS A 91 -5.87 12.60 -3.77
N GLU A 92 -4.54 12.69 -3.92
CA GLU A 92 -3.81 12.06 -5.01
C GLU A 92 -3.19 10.74 -4.55
N VAL A 93 -3.65 9.64 -5.13
CA VAL A 93 -3.06 8.34 -4.88
C VAL A 93 -1.68 8.30 -5.52
N LYS A 94 -0.67 7.95 -4.72
CA LYS A 94 0.66 7.58 -5.22
C LYS A 94 0.93 6.18 -4.73
N ALA A 95 0.71 5.21 -5.62
CA ALA A 95 1.00 3.82 -5.33
C ALA A 95 1.89 3.18 -6.39
N TYR A 96 2.61 2.15 -5.99
CA TYR A 96 3.65 1.48 -6.75
C TYR A 96 3.46 -0.02 -6.58
N VAL A 97 3.28 -0.74 -7.68
CA VAL A 97 3.29 -2.21 -7.69
C VAL A 97 4.74 -2.67 -7.79
N TYR A 98 5.11 -3.69 -7.03
CA TYR A 98 6.40 -4.38 -7.11
C TYR A 98 6.14 -5.88 -7.06
#